data_AF-A0A533Y4X3-F1
#
_entry.id   AF-A0A533Y4X3-F1
#
_cell.length_a   1.000
_cell.length_b   1.000
_cell.length_c   1.000
_cell.angle_alpha   90.00
_cell.angle_beta   90.00
_cell.angle_gamma   90.00
#
_symmetry.space_group_name_H-M   'P 1'
#
loop_
_entity.id
_entity.type
_entity.pdbx_description
1 polymer ?
#
loop_
_entity_poly.entity_id
_entity_poly.type
_entity_poly.pdbx_seq_one_letter_code
_entity_poly.pdbx_strand_id
1 'polypeptide(L)'
;MYYIMTGVSRISALVGTRSVLAVGLGLSMACSVYAQDVTVSEKSFGCIRDGTKIRNTYIKNADPEKLKEAVRIFQNSVPDREYPVGTFLQLLPGEVMVKHPRQKFPDTNGWEFFALDVSTQGTKIRTRGDKTTNFQGVPCMSCHQPAAKFDFVCEKGHGCAPVPLDDQKIAELQAADPRCPKK
;
A
#
# COMPACT_ATOMS: atom_id res chain seq x y z
N MET A 1 71.48 14.93 -70.33
CA MET A 1 70.73 16.09 -70.86
C MET A 1 69.30 15.95 -70.38
N TYR A 2 68.81 16.99 -69.72
CA TYR A 2 67.53 17.09 -69.02
C TYR A 2 66.31 16.68 -69.87
N TYR A 3 65.33 15.99 -69.29
CA TYR A 3 64.00 16.57 -69.06
C TYR A 3 63.14 15.68 -68.17
N ILE A 4 62.70 16.27 -67.05
CA ILE A 4 61.59 15.81 -66.21
C ILE A 4 60.32 16.39 -66.85
N MET A 5 59.29 15.59 -67.08
CA MET A 5 57.93 16.10 -67.23
C MET A 5 56.94 15.17 -66.53
N THR A 6 56.44 15.69 -65.41
CA THR A 6 55.34 15.20 -64.60
C THR A 6 54.00 15.43 -65.30
N GLY A 7 53.14 14.41 -65.33
CA GLY A 7 51.75 14.50 -65.78
C GLY A 7 50.82 13.87 -64.74
N VAL A 8 49.95 14.71 -64.17
CA VAL A 8 48.99 14.41 -63.09
C VAL A 8 47.81 13.60 -63.62
N SER A 9 47.34 12.59 -62.86
CA SER A 9 45.96 12.13 -62.97
C SER A 9 45.37 11.86 -61.58
N ARG A 10 44.23 12.49 -61.31
CA ARG A 10 43.52 12.49 -60.04
C ARG A 10 42.65 11.25 -59.90
N ILE A 11 42.65 10.60 -58.74
CA ILE A 11 41.52 9.79 -58.28
C ILE A 11 41.25 10.16 -56.82
N SER A 12 40.11 10.82 -56.62
CA SER A 12 39.48 11.03 -55.31
C SER A 12 38.88 9.71 -54.82
N ALA A 13 39.09 9.32 -53.56
CA ALA A 13 38.15 8.47 -52.84
C ALA A 13 38.37 8.52 -51.31
N LEU A 14 37.43 9.21 -50.66
CA LEU A 14 36.79 8.92 -49.37
C LEU A 14 37.61 8.45 -48.14
N VAL A 15 37.54 9.34 -47.14
CA VAL A 15 37.53 9.08 -45.69
C VAL A 15 36.62 7.90 -45.33
N GLY A 16 37.07 7.04 -44.40
CA GLY A 16 36.26 5.98 -43.83
C GLY A 16 36.89 5.33 -42.60
N THR A 17 36.88 6.05 -41.48
CA THR A 17 37.19 5.54 -40.13
C THR A 17 36.27 4.36 -39.81
N ARG A 18 36.82 3.15 -39.58
CA ARG A 18 36.02 2.00 -39.13
C ARG A 18 36.20 1.79 -37.63
N SER A 19 35.18 2.25 -36.92
CA SER A 19 34.94 2.13 -35.49
C SER A 19 34.98 0.68 -35.01
N VAL A 20 35.65 0.46 -33.87
CA VAL A 20 35.60 -0.77 -33.09
C VAL A 20 34.25 -0.81 -32.36
N LEU A 21 33.33 -1.68 -32.77
CA LEU A 21 32.10 -1.98 -32.04
C LEU A 21 32.37 -3.14 -31.08
N ALA A 22 32.73 -2.81 -29.84
CA ALA A 22 32.68 -3.76 -28.73
C ALA A 22 31.22 -3.87 -28.26
N VAL A 23 30.54 -4.95 -28.66
CA VAL A 23 29.22 -5.29 -28.13
C VAL A 23 29.40 -5.92 -26.75
N GLY A 24 29.41 -5.08 -25.71
CA GLY A 24 29.29 -5.53 -24.34
C GLY A 24 27.84 -5.91 -24.06
N LEU A 25 27.55 -7.21 -24.01
CA LEU A 25 26.26 -7.73 -23.59
C LEU A 25 26.14 -7.58 -22.06
N GLY A 26 25.71 -6.41 -21.60
CA GLY A 26 25.42 -6.15 -20.20
C GLY A 26 24.17 -6.91 -19.77
N LEU A 27 24.35 -7.97 -18.97
CA LEU A 27 23.26 -8.69 -18.33
C LEU A 27 22.72 -7.81 -17.19
N SER A 28 21.75 -6.95 -17.50
CA SER A 28 21.02 -6.15 -16.51
C SER A 28 20.23 -7.09 -15.61
N MET A 29 20.80 -7.44 -14.46
CA MET A 29 20.11 -8.19 -13.41
C MET A 29 19.08 -7.25 -12.77
N ALA A 30 17.85 -7.29 -13.28
CA ALA A 30 16.71 -6.60 -12.68
C ALA A 30 16.39 -7.29 -11.35
N CYS A 31 16.90 -6.75 -10.24
CA CYS A 31 16.43 -7.09 -8.91
C CYS A 31 14.98 -6.59 -8.78
N SER A 32 14.01 -7.46 -9.05
CA SER A 32 12.63 -7.22 -8.64
C SER A 32 12.61 -7.14 -7.12
N VAL A 33 12.54 -5.92 -6.57
CA VAL A 33 12.27 -5.70 -5.15
C VAL A 33 10.82 -6.11 -4.92
N TYR A 34 10.58 -7.39 -4.70
CA TYR A 34 9.31 -7.83 -4.15
C TYR A 34 9.16 -7.19 -2.78
N ALA A 35 8.16 -6.33 -2.62
CA ALA A 35 7.76 -5.89 -1.30
C ALA A 35 7.43 -7.16 -0.49
N GLN A 36 8.22 -7.41 0.56
CA GLN A 36 8.01 -8.52 1.48
C GLN A 36 6.55 -8.46 1.96
N ASP A 37 5.84 -9.58 1.82
CA ASP A 37 4.46 -9.67 2.26
C ASP A 37 4.37 -9.51 3.78
N VAL A 38 3.23 -9.00 4.26
CA VAL A 38 2.98 -8.80 5.68
C VAL A 38 2.48 -10.11 6.27
N THR A 39 3.16 -10.62 7.30
CA THR A 39 2.64 -11.74 8.08
C THR A 39 1.66 -11.21 9.12
N VAL A 40 0.39 -11.61 8.99
CA VAL A 40 -0.70 -11.16 9.89
C VAL A 40 -1.27 -12.37 10.63
N SER A 41 -1.30 -12.29 11.96
CA SER A 41 -1.88 -13.29 12.86
C SER A 41 -2.74 -12.61 13.92
N GLU A 42 -3.40 -13.38 14.77
CA GLU A 42 -4.15 -12.86 15.93
C GLU A 42 -3.30 -11.94 16.82
N LYS A 43 -2.00 -12.24 16.95
CA LYS A 43 -1.04 -11.44 17.74
C LYS A 43 -0.76 -10.06 17.12
N SER A 44 -1.10 -9.85 15.85
CA SER A 44 -0.99 -8.54 15.20
C SER A 44 -2.03 -7.55 15.72
N PHE A 45 -3.09 -8.02 16.39
CA PHE A 45 -4.25 -7.22 16.79
C PHE A 45 -4.32 -7.02 18.31
N GLY A 46 -3.43 -6.17 18.83
CA GLY A 46 -3.45 -5.73 20.23
C GLY A 46 -4.47 -4.61 20.51
N CYS A 47 -4.22 -3.81 21.55
CA CYS A 47 -5.04 -2.65 21.87
C CYS A 47 -5.15 -1.70 20.66
N ILE A 48 -6.36 -1.31 20.27
CA ILE A 48 -6.56 -0.38 19.15
C ILE A 48 -5.86 0.97 19.40
N ARG A 49 -5.79 1.40 20.67
CA ARG A 49 -5.20 2.68 21.09
C ARG A 49 -3.67 2.75 20.99
N ASP A 50 -2.99 1.65 20.68
CA ASP A 50 -1.54 1.66 20.42
C ASP A 50 -1.19 2.26 19.05
N GLY A 51 -2.19 2.57 18.21
CA GLY A 51 -1.98 3.21 16.90
C GLY A 51 -1.98 4.74 16.96
N THR A 52 -1.54 5.37 15.88
CA THR A 52 -1.70 6.82 15.69
C THR A 52 -3.15 7.12 15.34
N LYS A 53 -3.85 7.89 16.19
CA LYS A 53 -5.24 8.28 15.94
C LYS A 53 -5.31 9.50 15.03
N ILE A 54 -5.98 9.38 13.89
CA ILE A 54 -6.38 10.51 13.05
C ILE A 54 -7.90 10.50 12.93
N ARG A 55 -8.53 11.57 13.43
CA ARG A 55 -10.00 11.64 13.58
C ARG A 55 -10.49 10.39 14.33
N ASN A 56 -11.31 9.54 13.70
CA ASN A 56 -11.84 8.32 14.32
C ASN A 56 -11.09 7.05 13.94
N THR A 57 -10.00 7.10 13.15
CA THR A 57 -9.28 5.90 12.72
C THR A 57 -7.93 5.80 13.40
N TYR A 58 -7.59 4.60 13.87
CA TYR A 58 -6.24 4.27 14.33
C TYR A 58 -5.43 3.64 13.20
N ILE A 59 -4.19 4.13 13.05
CA ILE A 59 -3.27 3.76 11.98
C ILE A 59 -2.03 3.13 12.61
N LYS A 60 -1.59 1.99 12.10
CA LYS A 60 -0.32 1.35 12.49
C LYS A 60 0.48 0.94 11.26
N ASN A 61 1.81 1.01 11.38
CA ASN A 61 2.76 0.35 10.50
C ASN A 61 4.03 0.10 11.33
N ALA A 62 4.69 -1.05 11.16
CA ALA A 62 5.90 -1.38 11.91
C ALA A 62 7.10 -0.51 11.49
N ASP A 63 7.09 0.00 10.26
CA ASP A 63 8.08 0.93 9.74
C ASP A 63 7.63 2.39 10.02
N PRO A 64 8.39 3.16 10.82
CA PRO A 64 8.01 4.52 11.19
C PRO A 64 7.86 5.50 10.02
N GLU A 65 8.64 5.35 8.95
CA GLU A 65 8.54 6.21 7.77
C GLU A 65 7.28 5.88 6.97
N LYS A 66 6.95 4.59 6.85
CA LYS A 66 5.68 4.16 6.26
C LYS A 66 4.48 4.56 7.12
N LEU A 67 4.60 4.56 8.45
CA LEU A 67 3.56 5.07 9.33
C LEU A 67 3.31 6.56 9.08
N LYS A 68 4.37 7.38 9.02
CA LYS A 68 4.26 8.81 8.68
C LYS A 68 3.58 9.01 7.33
N GLU A 69 3.95 8.21 6.33
CA GLU A 69 3.32 8.28 5.01
C GLU A 69 1.83 7.91 5.06
N ALA A 70 1.47 6.80 5.70
CA ALA A 70 0.08 6.37 5.85
C ALA A 70 -0.78 7.43 6.58
N VAL A 71 -0.24 8.01 7.66
CA VAL A 71 -0.87 9.11 8.38
C VAL A 71 -1.07 10.32 7.49
N ARG A 72 -0.06 10.72 6.70
CA ARG A 72 -0.16 11.84 5.76
C ARG A 72 -1.23 11.61 4.69
N ILE A 73 -1.31 10.40 4.13
CA ILE A 73 -2.32 10.04 3.12
C ILE A 73 -3.72 10.16 3.72
N PHE A 74 -3.94 9.53 4.88
CA PHE A 74 -5.25 9.53 5.55
C PHE A 74 -5.68 10.92 6.03
N GLN A 75 -4.75 11.67 6.61
CA GLN A 75 -5.03 12.99 7.17
C GLN A 75 -5.49 13.98 6.10
N ASN A 76 -4.85 13.94 4.93
CA ASN A 76 -5.09 14.91 3.84
C ASN A 76 -6.02 14.39 2.74
N SER A 77 -6.60 13.19 2.91
CA SER A 77 -7.48 12.55 1.92
C SER A 77 -6.87 12.59 0.51
N VAL A 78 -5.62 12.17 0.38
CA VAL A 78 -4.87 12.28 -0.89
C VAL A 78 -5.46 11.31 -1.92
N PRO A 79 -6.07 11.78 -3.02
CA PRO A 79 -6.60 10.90 -4.04
C PRO A 79 -5.49 10.22 -4.83
N ASP A 80 -5.84 9.09 -5.44
CA ASP A 80 -5.01 8.31 -6.36
C ASP A 80 -3.65 7.90 -5.77
N ARG A 81 -3.60 7.76 -4.42
CA ARG A 81 -2.42 7.37 -3.66
C ARG A 81 -2.67 6.07 -2.91
N GLU A 82 -1.88 5.05 -3.21
CA GLU A 82 -1.89 3.80 -2.45
C GLU A 82 -1.23 3.96 -1.08
N TYR A 83 -1.77 3.27 -0.08
CA TYR A 83 -1.16 3.17 1.24
C TYR A 83 0.08 2.27 1.21
N PRO A 84 1.09 2.53 2.07
CA PRO A 84 2.25 1.64 2.19
C PRO A 84 1.85 0.24 2.65
N VAL A 85 2.50 -0.79 2.09
CA VAL A 85 2.40 -2.17 2.59
C VAL A 85 2.74 -2.22 4.08
N GLY A 86 1.97 -2.99 4.85
CA GLY A 86 2.05 -3.07 6.31
C GLY A 86 1.20 -2.06 7.06
N THR A 87 0.39 -1.26 6.36
CA THR A 87 -0.56 -0.34 6.99
C THR A 87 -1.76 -1.10 7.55
N PHE A 88 -2.10 -0.86 8.81
CA PHE A 88 -3.31 -1.32 9.47
C PHE A 88 -4.20 -0.10 9.71
N LEU A 89 -5.47 -0.18 9.35
CA LEU A 89 -6.48 0.85 9.63
C LEU A 89 -7.63 0.23 10.43
N GLN A 90 -7.95 0.85 11.56
CA GLN A 90 -9.04 0.42 12.45
C GLN A 90 -9.94 1.58 12.85
N LEU A 91 -11.21 1.48 12.47
CA LEU A 91 -12.28 2.33 12.99
C LEU A 91 -12.87 1.76 14.29
N LEU A 92 -13.09 0.45 14.33
CA LEU A 92 -13.71 -0.27 15.44
C LEU A 92 -12.76 -1.38 15.96
N PRO A 93 -12.84 -1.76 17.26
CA PRO A 93 -11.97 -2.81 17.81
C PRO A 93 -12.05 -4.15 17.08
N GLY A 94 -13.26 -4.51 16.64
CA GLY A 94 -13.59 -5.78 16.00
C GLY A 94 -13.34 -5.82 14.49
N GLU A 95 -12.85 -4.74 13.88
CA GLU A 95 -12.66 -4.66 12.43
C GLU A 95 -11.32 -4.01 12.10
N VAL A 96 -10.65 -4.52 11.07
CA VAL A 96 -9.37 -3.97 10.59
C VAL A 96 -9.20 -4.28 9.11
N MET A 97 -8.59 -3.35 8.40
CA MET A 97 -8.04 -3.61 7.07
C MET A 97 -6.52 -3.50 7.09
N VAL A 98 -5.84 -4.42 6.41
CA VAL A 98 -4.38 -4.50 6.35
C VAL A 98 -3.90 -4.46 4.91
N LYS A 99 -2.93 -3.59 4.62
CA LYS A 99 -2.36 -3.42 3.29
C LYS A 99 -1.27 -4.45 3.04
N HIS A 100 -1.50 -5.35 2.11
CA HIS A 100 -0.55 -6.28 1.52
C HIS A 100 -0.01 -5.75 0.18
N PRO A 101 1.01 -6.40 -0.41
CA PRO A 101 1.34 -6.16 -1.81
C PRO A 101 0.09 -6.35 -2.68
N ARG A 102 -0.10 -5.45 -3.65
CA ARG A 102 -1.30 -5.39 -4.51
C ARG A 102 -1.65 -6.74 -5.14
N GLN A 103 -0.64 -7.53 -5.50
CA GLN A 103 -0.79 -8.82 -6.17
C GLN A 103 -1.49 -9.88 -5.30
N LYS A 104 -1.44 -9.74 -3.96
CA LYS A 104 -2.06 -10.70 -3.04
C LYS A 104 -3.59 -10.59 -3.02
N PHE A 105 -4.11 -9.36 -3.11
CA PHE A 105 -5.54 -9.08 -3.18
C PHE A 105 -5.82 -8.09 -4.32
N PRO A 106 -5.77 -8.54 -5.59
CA PRO A 106 -5.80 -7.65 -6.75
C PRO A 106 -7.08 -6.82 -6.85
N ASP A 107 -8.22 -7.38 -6.45
CA ASP A 107 -9.54 -6.73 -6.52
C ASP A 107 -9.70 -5.59 -5.51
N THR A 108 -8.81 -5.50 -4.52
CA THR A 108 -8.88 -4.56 -3.41
C THR A 108 -7.63 -3.69 -3.30
N ASN A 109 -6.81 -3.63 -4.36
CA ASN A 109 -5.49 -3.02 -4.35
C ASN A 109 -4.58 -3.53 -3.21
N GLY A 110 -4.71 -4.79 -2.79
CA GLY A 110 -3.90 -5.37 -1.71
C GLY A 110 -4.52 -5.21 -0.32
N TRP A 111 -5.72 -4.66 -0.17
CA TRP A 111 -6.40 -4.63 1.12
C TRP A 111 -7.02 -5.97 1.50
N GLU A 112 -6.59 -6.50 2.63
CA GLU A 112 -7.29 -7.59 3.30
C GLU A 112 -8.15 -7.03 4.43
N PHE A 113 -9.38 -7.51 4.54
CA PHE A 113 -10.30 -7.14 5.62
C PHE A 113 -10.36 -8.26 6.66
N PHE A 114 -10.65 -7.90 7.90
CA PHE A 114 -10.75 -8.84 9.02
C PHE A 114 -11.94 -8.49 9.89
N ALA A 115 -12.71 -9.51 10.25
CA ALA A 115 -13.64 -9.47 11.36
C ALA A 115 -13.02 -10.20 12.56
N LEU A 116 -13.00 -9.55 13.71
CA LEU A 116 -12.29 -9.97 14.89
C LEU A 116 -13.25 -10.20 16.06
N ASP A 117 -13.01 -11.28 16.79
CA ASP A 117 -13.51 -11.44 18.15
C ASP A 117 -12.47 -10.88 19.12
N VAL A 118 -12.85 -9.89 19.92
CA VAL A 118 -11.94 -9.22 20.86
C VAL A 118 -12.37 -9.50 22.31
N SER A 119 -11.41 -9.86 23.14
CA SER A 119 -11.62 -10.08 24.58
C SER A 119 -10.40 -9.64 25.38
N THR A 120 -10.49 -9.72 26.71
CA THR A 120 -9.36 -9.42 27.59
C THR A 120 -8.20 -10.42 27.42
N GLN A 121 -8.46 -11.60 26.87
CA GLN A 121 -7.45 -12.63 26.57
C GLN A 121 -6.73 -12.40 25.23
N GLY A 122 -7.22 -11.47 24.40
CA GLY A 122 -6.62 -11.14 23.11
C GLY A 122 -7.63 -11.08 21.98
N THR A 123 -7.21 -11.51 20.79
CA THR A 123 -8.03 -11.47 19.58
C THR A 123 -8.11 -12.86 18.95
N LYS A 124 -9.29 -13.19 18.42
CA LYS A 124 -9.44 -14.26 17.44
C LYS A 124 -9.85 -13.69 16.10
N ILE A 125 -9.29 -14.22 15.02
CA ILE A 125 -9.74 -13.86 13.67
C ILE A 125 -10.98 -14.71 13.39
N ARG A 126 -12.15 -14.07 13.34
CA ARG A 126 -13.40 -14.75 12.99
C ARG A 126 -13.41 -15.10 11.51
N THR A 127 -13.11 -14.11 10.66
CA THR A 127 -12.97 -14.24 9.21
C THR A 127 -11.99 -13.20 8.67
N ARG A 128 -11.33 -13.50 7.55
CA ARG A 128 -10.44 -12.57 6.85
C ARG A 128 -10.47 -12.80 5.34
N GLY A 129 -10.06 -11.79 4.57
CA GLY A 129 -9.97 -11.84 3.12
C GLY A 129 -10.57 -10.60 2.45
N ASP A 130 -10.45 -10.54 1.13
CA ASP A 130 -11.07 -9.52 0.26
C ASP A 130 -12.60 -9.61 0.21
N LYS A 131 -13.16 -10.80 0.45
CA LYS A 131 -14.61 -11.09 0.42
C LYS A 131 -15.23 -11.26 1.81
N THR A 132 -14.48 -10.94 2.87
CA THR A 132 -14.99 -11.09 4.24
C THR A 132 -16.17 -10.15 4.51
N THR A 133 -16.97 -10.50 5.50
CA THR A 133 -18.11 -9.72 5.96
C THR A 133 -17.87 -9.15 7.36
N ASN A 134 -18.55 -8.05 7.66
CA ASN A 134 -18.57 -7.45 8.98
C ASN A 134 -19.45 -8.26 9.96
N PHE A 135 -19.57 -7.80 11.21
CA PHE A 135 -20.37 -8.49 12.24
C PHE A 135 -21.87 -8.60 11.90
N GLN A 136 -22.37 -7.81 10.94
CA GLN A 136 -23.75 -7.82 10.46
C GLN A 136 -23.93 -8.70 9.21
N GLY A 137 -22.86 -9.35 8.72
CA GLY A 137 -22.89 -10.15 7.49
C GLY A 137 -22.80 -9.34 6.20
N VAL A 138 -22.51 -8.03 6.28
CA VAL A 138 -22.34 -7.17 5.10
C VAL A 138 -20.91 -7.27 4.58
N PRO A 139 -20.66 -7.47 3.26
CA PRO A 139 -19.31 -7.51 2.71
C PRO A 139 -18.56 -6.21 2.99
N CYS A 140 -17.36 -6.30 3.58
CA CYS A 140 -16.53 -5.14 3.89
C CYS A 140 -16.31 -4.29 2.62
N MET A 141 -15.98 -4.93 1.50
CA MET A 141 -15.73 -4.22 0.25
C MET A 141 -16.94 -3.42 -0.26
N SER A 142 -18.18 -3.83 0.01
CA SER A 142 -19.35 -3.06 -0.45
C SER A 142 -19.42 -1.65 0.16
N CYS A 143 -18.91 -1.46 1.38
CA CYS A 143 -18.83 -0.16 2.04
C CYS A 143 -17.62 0.66 1.56
N HIS A 144 -16.54 -0.01 1.16
CA HIS A 144 -15.25 0.58 0.77
C HIS A 144 -15.12 0.87 -0.73
N GLN A 145 -15.86 0.15 -1.57
CA GLN A 145 -15.84 0.27 -3.03
C GLN A 145 -16.03 1.71 -3.55
N PRO A 146 -16.92 2.56 -3.00
CA PRO A 146 -17.08 3.92 -3.49
C PRO A 146 -15.85 4.81 -3.24
N ALA A 147 -14.93 4.39 -2.36
CA ALA A 147 -13.66 5.07 -2.08
C ALA A 147 -12.51 4.57 -2.98
N ALA A 148 -12.78 3.99 -4.16
CA ALA A 148 -11.74 3.49 -5.07
C ALA A 148 -10.64 4.53 -5.39
N LYS A 149 -11.02 5.80 -5.54
CA LYS A 149 -10.08 6.93 -5.74
C LYS A 149 -9.16 7.17 -4.54
N PHE A 150 -9.52 6.69 -3.36
CA PHE A 150 -8.76 6.84 -2.11
C PHE A 150 -8.21 5.50 -1.64
N ASP A 151 -7.83 4.65 -2.60
CA ASP A 151 -7.30 3.31 -2.36
C ASP A 151 -8.24 2.47 -1.48
N PHE A 152 -9.53 2.54 -1.74
CA PHE A 152 -10.60 1.87 -0.97
C PHE A 152 -10.64 2.27 0.52
N VAL A 153 -9.93 3.30 0.96
CA VAL A 153 -10.01 3.84 2.32
C VAL A 153 -11.04 4.95 2.35
N CYS A 154 -12.18 4.65 2.95
CA CYS A 154 -13.32 5.55 3.00
C CYS A 154 -13.24 6.48 4.23
N GLU A 155 -13.75 7.70 4.09
CA GLU A 155 -13.93 8.65 5.20
C GLU A 155 -15.11 9.58 4.89
N LYS A 156 -15.43 10.49 5.82
CA LYS A 156 -16.41 11.56 5.63
C LYS A 156 -16.05 12.40 4.40
N GLY A 157 -17.01 12.52 3.48
CA GLY A 157 -16.84 13.33 2.28
C GLY A 157 -16.07 12.64 1.14
N HIS A 158 -15.61 11.39 1.29
CA HIS A 158 -14.89 10.73 0.20
C HIS A 158 -15.05 9.19 0.09
N GLY A 159 -16.29 8.69 0.23
CA GLY A 159 -16.69 7.40 -0.35
C GLY A 159 -17.06 6.28 0.61
N CYS A 160 -17.42 6.55 1.87
CA CYS A 160 -18.04 5.52 2.70
C CYS A 160 -19.54 5.38 2.36
N ALA A 161 -20.05 4.15 2.33
CA ALA A 161 -21.46 3.94 2.66
C ALA A 161 -21.73 4.46 4.09
N PRO A 162 -22.92 5.01 4.40
CA PRO A 162 -23.23 5.45 5.76
C PRO A 162 -23.03 4.32 6.77
N VAL A 163 -22.10 4.51 7.71
CA VAL A 163 -21.98 3.63 8.88
C VAL A 163 -23.07 4.05 9.87
N PRO A 164 -23.87 3.13 10.42
CA PRO A 164 -24.94 3.46 11.36
C PRO A 164 -24.40 3.76 12.77
N LEU A 165 -23.25 4.44 12.86
CA LEU A 165 -22.58 4.81 14.10
C LEU A 165 -22.09 6.25 13.96
N ASP A 166 -22.47 7.10 14.91
CA ASP A 166 -21.91 8.45 15.01
C ASP A 166 -20.52 8.44 15.67
N ASP A 167 -19.86 9.59 15.65
CA ASP A 167 -18.51 9.75 16.20
C ASP A 167 -18.44 9.43 17.70
N GLN A 168 -19.50 9.77 18.45
CA GLN A 168 -19.58 9.47 19.88
C GLN A 168 -19.59 7.96 20.10
N LYS A 169 -20.43 7.24 19.35
CA LYS A 169 -20.55 5.80 19.52
C LYS A 169 -19.28 5.07 19.11
N ILE A 170 -18.62 5.53 18.05
CA ILE A 170 -17.31 5.02 17.64
C ILE A 170 -16.29 5.23 18.78
N ALA A 171 -16.25 6.43 19.38
CA ALA A 171 -15.33 6.72 20.48
C ALA A 171 -15.60 5.85 21.73
N GLU A 172 -16.87 5.60 22.07
CA GLU A 172 -17.25 4.68 23.15
C GLU A 172 -16.75 3.26 22.90
N LEU A 173 -16.98 2.73 21.70
CA LEU A 173 -16.52 1.38 21.31
C LEU A 173 -15.00 1.27 21.35
N GLN A 174 -14.28 2.30 20.89
CA GLN A 174 -12.82 2.36 20.96
C GLN A 174 -12.29 2.41 22.40
N ALA A 175 -12.97 3.16 23.28
CA ALA A 175 -12.61 3.23 24.69
C ALA A 175 -12.87 1.89 25.41
N ALA A 176 -13.90 1.16 24.99
CA ALA A 176 -14.30 -0.14 25.53
C ALA A 176 -13.52 -1.33 24.97
N ASP A 177 -12.50 -1.13 24.11
CA ASP A 177 -11.66 -2.23 23.62
C ASP A 177 -11.06 -3.02 24.81
N PRO A 178 -11.46 -4.29 25.00
CA PRO A 178 -11.10 -5.07 26.18
C PRO A 178 -9.61 -5.44 26.24
N ARG A 179 -8.88 -5.26 25.13
CA ARG A 179 -7.43 -5.48 25.05
C ARG A 179 -6.64 -4.28 25.55
N CYS A 180 -7.27 -3.12 25.68
CA CYS A 180 -6.61 -1.90 26.10
C CYS A 180 -6.56 -1.76 27.63
N PRO A 181 -5.46 -1.24 28.20
CA PRO A 181 -5.40 -0.93 29.63
C PRO A 181 -6.52 0.01 30.05
N LYS A 182 -7.15 -0.26 31.21
CA LYS A 182 -8.11 0.68 31.81
C LYS A 182 -7.39 2.02 32.04
N LYS A 183 -8.05 3.11 31.64
CA LYS A 183 -7.58 4.47 31.95
C LYS A 183 -7.91 4.82 33.39
#